data_AF-A0A0E3LFH2-F1
#
_entry.id   AF-A0A0E3LFH2-F1
#
_cell.length_a   1.000
_cell.length_b   1.000
_cell.length_c   1.000
_cell.angle_alpha   90.00
_cell.angle_beta   90.00
_cell.angle_gamma   90.00
#
_symmetry.space_group_name_H-M   'P 1'
#
loop_
_entity.id
_entity.type
_entity.pdbx_description
1 polymer ?
#
loop_
_entity_poly.entity_id
_entity_poly.type
_entity_poly.pdbx_seq_one_letter_code
_entity_poly.pdbx_strand_id
1 'polypeptide(L)'
;MFDIFKNMVKEEWRMHSSLFGHRGFALFPVFIFLFTFFVSLVLPVFREIVTDAQIALGIHYFFLLLGCMIGAFGLMGREFMNRRFGQASLIAYSSRVLPVSERFIFANFLGKDIVYYFVLYILPFVAGFSLAAEFVPAGIFSIPSVLLTLVLTLSLSFVIGISTVFFLSTVYAHSGKISLFCLFIASILLLHISGNMNQNVLYSLPSLSFFLDPSVSKLLHSGILILVPSALSIIFLKIDFPQSQKSFSNSFSKLCRLLGSYRYAAFVAKDSLDLKRSEGGLGKVIFSFVLPLTLVWILLSALGRVMPALSTLTIFALVLGVLSSSMYNWLTEYDIFASYAFLPLKVSDMIKSKLNSYLFLNLIPLAILTLLALKNEPGSLIPSMLLFLTISLYMVAVLVYLTGLSPSTNLYNAKTFALYTLSVVPLLMLNIVLSMFGPYYSLVDLLLVPFALYLLGKGFEKWDGNNCQCF
;
A
#
# COMPACT_ATOMS: atom_id res chain seq x y z
N MET A 1 -19.39 -28.90 -1.47
CA MET A 1 -19.05 -27.59 -2.08
C MET A 1 -18.98 -26.51 -1.01
N PHE A 2 -20.05 -26.31 -0.25
CA PHE A 2 -20.11 -25.29 0.80
C PHE A 2 -19.10 -25.49 1.96
N ASP A 3 -18.73 -26.74 2.29
CA ASP A 3 -17.81 -26.99 3.41
C ASP A 3 -16.39 -26.47 3.14
N ILE A 4 -15.86 -26.65 1.94
CA ILE A 4 -14.54 -26.10 1.56
C ILE A 4 -14.61 -24.57 1.58
N PHE A 5 -15.63 -23.98 0.97
CA PHE A 5 -15.85 -22.55 0.98
C PHE A 5 -15.92 -21.99 2.41
N LYS A 6 -16.74 -22.59 3.28
CA LYS A 6 -16.89 -22.21 4.69
C LYS A 6 -15.58 -22.32 5.46
N ASN A 7 -14.81 -23.37 5.21
CA ASN A 7 -13.52 -23.57 5.86
C ASN A 7 -12.48 -22.56 5.36
N MET A 8 -12.47 -22.23 4.07
CA MET A 8 -11.62 -21.19 3.52
C MET A 8 -11.97 -19.79 4.06
N VAL A 9 -13.26 -19.46 4.22
CA VAL A 9 -13.68 -18.20 4.87
C VAL A 9 -13.20 -18.15 6.33
N LYS A 10 -13.33 -19.26 7.08
CA LYS A 10 -12.81 -19.36 8.45
C LYS A 10 -11.29 -19.25 8.51
N GLU A 11 -10.59 -19.86 7.56
CA GLU A 11 -9.13 -19.78 7.44
C GLU A 11 -8.68 -18.34 7.20
N GLU A 12 -9.30 -17.63 6.26
CA GLU A 12 -9.01 -16.21 5.98
C GLU A 12 -9.20 -15.35 7.23
N TRP A 13 -10.33 -15.54 7.92
CA TRP A 13 -10.61 -14.86 9.19
C TRP A 13 -9.55 -15.16 10.25
N ARG A 14 -9.17 -16.43 10.41
CA ARG A 14 -8.15 -16.84 11.40
C ARG A 14 -6.80 -16.21 11.09
N MET A 15 -6.39 -16.21 9.82
CA MET A 15 -5.14 -15.60 9.37
C MET A 15 -5.10 -14.11 9.69
N HIS A 16 -6.14 -13.36 9.36
CA HIS A 16 -6.18 -11.94 9.69
C HIS A 16 -6.29 -11.70 11.20
N SER A 17 -7.09 -12.49 11.91
CA SER A 17 -7.21 -12.35 13.36
C SER A 17 -5.93 -12.66 14.13
N SER A 18 -5.05 -13.54 13.62
CA SER A 18 -3.74 -13.80 14.23
C SER A 18 -2.74 -12.70 13.94
N LEU A 19 -2.84 -12.03 12.78
CA LEU A 19 -1.99 -10.91 12.41
C LEU A 19 -2.38 -9.58 13.09
N PHE A 20 -3.68 -9.27 13.13
CA PHE A 20 -4.21 -7.98 13.59
C PHE A 20 -4.86 -8.03 14.99
N GLY A 21 -4.97 -9.22 15.58
CA GLY A 21 -5.75 -9.46 16.79
C GLY A 21 -7.25 -9.59 16.51
N HIS A 22 -7.92 -10.48 17.25
CA HIS A 22 -9.33 -10.83 17.01
C HIS A 22 -10.29 -9.62 17.04
N ARG A 23 -10.10 -8.71 18.00
CA ARG A 23 -10.94 -7.50 18.14
C ARG A 23 -10.62 -6.43 17.10
N GLY A 24 -9.34 -6.26 16.75
CA GLY A 24 -8.91 -5.26 15.77
C GLY A 24 -9.46 -5.57 14.38
N PHE A 25 -9.38 -6.84 13.98
CA PHE A 25 -9.89 -7.25 12.67
C PHE A 25 -11.43 -7.19 12.58
N ALA A 26 -12.16 -7.56 13.64
CA ALA A 26 -13.61 -7.49 13.64
C ALA A 26 -14.16 -6.06 13.52
N LEU A 27 -13.42 -5.06 14.01
CA LEU A 27 -13.79 -3.65 13.91
C LEU A 27 -13.40 -3.01 12.56
N PHE A 28 -12.71 -3.74 11.68
CA PHE A 28 -12.22 -3.20 10.42
C PHE A 28 -13.33 -2.71 9.46
N PRO A 29 -14.46 -3.43 9.26
CA PRO A 29 -15.59 -2.91 8.49
C PRO A 29 -16.20 -1.64 9.10
N VAL A 30 -16.25 -1.56 10.44
CA VAL A 30 -16.75 -0.37 11.16
C VAL A 30 -15.81 0.81 10.93
N PHE A 31 -14.51 0.57 10.94
CA PHE A 31 -13.52 1.59 10.60
C PHE A 31 -13.69 2.09 9.16
N ILE A 32 -13.86 1.19 8.18
CA ILE A 32 -14.11 1.59 6.78
C ILE A 32 -15.38 2.43 6.70
N PHE A 33 -16.46 1.99 7.33
CA PHE A 33 -17.72 2.73 7.38
C PHE A 33 -17.56 4.14 7.96
N LEU A 34 -16.91 4.26 9.13
CA LEU A 34 -16.71 5.57 9.77
C LEU A 34 -15.77 6.45 8.95
N PHE A 35 -14.70 5.87 8.41
CA PHE A 35 -13.75 6.60 7.58
C PHE A 35 -14.42 7.14 6.32
N THR A 36 -15.20 6.32 5.61
CA THR A 36 -15.90 6.75 4.41
C THR A 36 -16.99 7.75 4.74
N PHE A 37 -17.70 7.59 5.86
CA PHE A 37 -18.63 8.58 6.36
C PHE A 37 -17.96 9.96 6.55
N PHE A 38 -16.90 10.04 7.36
CA PHE A 38 -16.23 11.32 7.64
C PHE A 38 -15.61 11.96 6.39
N VAL A 39 -14.97 11.16 5.52
CA VAL A 39 -14.38 11.68 4.28
C VAL A 39 -15.47 12.22 3.34
N SER A 40 -16.61 11.53 3.27
CA SER A 40 -17.74 11.92 2.41
C SER A 40 -18.46 13.17 2.89
N LEU A 41 -18.31 13.56 4.17
CA LEU A 41 -18.82 14.87 4.64
C LEU A 41 -18.11 16.05 3.96
N VAL A 42 -16.87 15.86 3.48
CA VAL A 42 -16.07 16.88 2.79
C VAL A 42 -16.40 16.96 1.29
N LEU A 43 -17.30 16.10 0.79
CA LEU A 43 -17.69 16.02 -0.62
C LEU A 43 -18.07 17.38 -1.28
N PRO A 44 -18.76 18.34 -0.62
CA PRO A 44 -19.15 19.61 -1.23
C PRO A 44 -17.94 20.42 -1.69
N VAL A 45 -16.87 20.40 -0.90
CA VAL A 45 -15.61 21.09 -1.23
C VAL A 45 -14.97 20.49 -2.47
N PHE A 46 -15.00 19.16 -2.60
CA PHE A 46 -14.49 18.47 -3.79
C PHE A 46 -15.33 18.75 -5.04
N ARG A 47 -16.66 18.93 -4.88
CA ARG A 47 -17.58 19.20 -5.99
C ARG A 47 -17.39 20.58 -6.62
N GLU A 48 -16.72 21.52 -5.95
CA GLU A 48 -16.31 22.79 -6.56
C GLU A 48 -15.20 22.62 -7.61
N ILE A 49 -14.47 21.51 -7.55
CA ILE A 49 -13.24 21.26 -8.34
C ILE A 49 -13.45 20.12 -9.34
N VAL A 50 -14.25 19.12 -8.95
CA VAL A 50 -14.37 17.82 -9.60
C VAL A 50 -15.84 17.52 -9.86
N THR A 51 -16.16 17.04 -11.07
CA THR A 51 -17.54 16.68 -11.43
C THR A 51 -17.96 15.34 -10.82
N ASP A 52 -19.27 15.13 -10.67
CA ASP A 52 -19.83 13.87 -10.14
C ASP A 52 -19.36 12.64 -10.96
N ALA A 53 -19.16 12.81 -12.28
CA ALA A 53 -18.63 11.76 -13.16
C ALA A 53 -17.15 11.44 -12.88
N GLN A 54 -16.33 12.45 -12.56
CA GLN A 54 -14.93 12.26 -12.18
C GLN A 54 -14.79 11.62 -10.80
N ILE A 55 -15.69 11.94 -9.86
CA ILE A 55 -15.76 11.27 -8.56
C ILE A 55 -16.12 9.79 -8.75
N ALA A 56 -17.15 9.50 -9.56
CA ALA A 56 -17.51 8.12 -9.90
C ALA A 56 -16.32 7.39 -10.55
N LEU A 57 -15.57 8.04 -11.45
CA LEU A 57 -14.35 7.50 -12.04
C LEU A 57 -13.32 7.13 -10.99
N GLY A 58 -13.00 8.03 -10.07
CA GLY A 58 -12.05 7.77 -8.99
C GLY A 58 -12.45 6.54 -8.16
N ILE A 59 -13.71 6.45 -7.74
CA ILE A 59 -14.18 5.35 -6.88
C ILE A 59 -14.19 4.02 -7.64
N HIS A 60 -14.63 3.98 -8.90
CA HIS A 60 -14.65 2.73 -9.69
C HIS A 60 -13.24 2.19 -9.95
N TYR A 61 -12.28 3.06 -10.30
CA TYR A 61 -10.90 2.65 -10.49
C TYR A 61 -10.22 2.27 -9.17
N PHE A 62 -10.57 2.92 -8.05
CA PHE A 62 -10.10 2.51 -6.73
C PHE A 62 -10.52 1.07 -6.41
N PHE A 63 -11.79 0.72 -6.63
CA PHE A 63 -12.27 -0.65 -6.39
C PHE A 63 -11.73 -1.66 -7.41
N LEU A 64 -11.50 -1.27 -8.66
CA LEU A 64 -10.80 -2.11 -9.64
C LEU A 64 -9.39 -2.43 -9.15
N LEU A 65 -8.63 -1.42 -8.72
CA LEU A 65 -7.28 -1.58 -8.18
C LEU A 65 -7.27 -2.40 -6.89
N LEU A 66 -8.24 -2.18 -5.99
CA LEU A 66 -8.41 -2.97 -4.78
C LEU A 66 -8.68 -4.45 -5.12
N GLY A 67 -9.47 -4.72 -6.16
CA GLY A 67 -9.65 -6.06 -6.73
C GLY A 67 -8.36 -6.66 -7.25
N CYS A 68 -7.58 -5.90 -8.03
CA CYS A 68 -6.27 -6.33 -8.49
C CYS A 68 -5.31 -6.65 -7.33
N MET A 69 -5.28 -5.81 -6.29
CA MET A 69 -4.44 -6.00 -5.11
C MET A 69 -4.82 -7.28 -4.36
N ILE A 70 -6.11 -7.49 -4.10
CA ILE A 70 -6.60 -8.70 -3.42
C ILE A 70 -6.28 -9.96 -4.24
N GLY A 71 -6.53 -9.95 -5.56
CA GLY A 71 -6.17 -11.06 -6.44
C GLY A 71 -4.65 -11.34 -6.42
N ALA A 72 -3.83 -10.29 -6.43
CA ALA A 72 -2.38 -10.42 -6.35
C ALA A 72 -1.91 -10.98 -4.99
N PHE A 73 -2.52 -10.53 -3.89
CA PHE A 73 -2.26 -11.06 -2.55
C PHE A 73 -2.68 -12.53 -2.42
N GLY A 74 -3.81 -12.91 -2.98
CA GLY A 74 -4.25 -14.32 -3.01
C GLY A 74 -3.22 -15.23 -3.67
N LEU A 75 -2.53 -14.74 -4.71
CA LEU A 75 -1.47 -15.46 -5.41
C LEU A 75 -0.11 -15.37 -4.69
N MET A 76 0.26 -14.19 -4.18
CA MET A 76 1.53 -13.96 -3.47
C MET A 76 1.55 -14.50 -2.04
N GLY A 77 0.40 -14.77 -1.43
CA GLY A 77 0.28 -15.40 -0.11
C GLY A 77 1.09 -16.71 -0.02
N ARG A 78 1.31 -17.37 -1.17
CA ARG A 78 2.25 -18.48 -1.38
C ARG A 78 3.66 -18.23 -0.85
N GLU A 79 4.24 -17.07 -1.13
CA GLU A 79 5.63 -16.76 -0.78
C GLU A 79 5.73 -16.22 0.63
N PHE A 80 4.78 -15.36 1.04
CA PHE A 80 4.78 -14.76 2.36
C PHE A 80 4.52 -15.78 3.46
N MET A 81 3.55 -16.67 3.29
CA MET A 81 3.23 -17.69 4.31
C MET A 81 4.31 -18.76 4.41
N ASN A 82 4.89 -19.18 3.28
CA ASN A 82 5.94 -20.20 3.25
C ASN A 82 7.27 -19.66 3.83
N ARG A 83 7.60 -18.39 3.60
CA ARG A 83 8.79 -17.74 4.18
C ARG A 83 8.62 -17.38 5.66
N ARG A 84 7.43 -16.98 6.09
CA ARG A 84 7.19 -16.50 7.47
C ARG A 84 6.84 -17.61 8.46
N PHE A 85 6.09 -18.62 8.04
CA PHE A 85 5.57 -19.64 8.95
C PHE A 85 6.10 -21.05 8.68
N GLY A 86 6.77 -21.30 7.55
CA GLY A 86 7.42 -22.58 7.19
C GLY A 86 6.51 -23.83 7.14
N GLN A 87 5.33 -23.79 7.75
CA GLN A 87 4.46 -24.92 8.09
C GLN A 87 2.96 -24.59 7.95
N ALA A 88 2.57 -23.33 7.71
CA ALA A 88 1.17 -22.97 7.50
C ALA A 88 0.78 -23.18 6.02
N SER A 89 0.36 -24.39 5.67
CA SER A 89 -0.28 -24.65 4.37
C SER A 89 -1.74 -24.24 4.42
N LEU A 90 -2.13 -23.29 3.56
CA LEU A 90 -3.54 -22.96 3.30
C LEU A 90 -4.35 -24.19 2.88
N ILE A 91 -5.66 -24.20 3.12
CA ILE A 91 -6.60 -25.18 2.56
C ILE A 91 -6.48 -25.25 1.03
N ALA A 92 -6.10 -24.14 0.39
CA ALA A 92 -5.77 -24.12 -1.03
C ALA A 92 -4.67 -25.12 -1.46
N TYR A 93 -3.82 -25.58 -0.52
CA TYR A 93 -2.78 -26.58 -0.76
C TYR A 93 -3.18 -28.01 -0.38
N SER A 94 -4.39 -28.22 0.13
CA SER A 94 -4.83 -29.56 0.50
C SER A 94 -4.98 -30.48 -0.71
N SER A 95 -5.10 -29.96 -1.94
CA SER A 95 -5.07 -30.76 -3.18
C SER A 95 -3.76 -31.54 -3.38
N ARG A 96 -2.68 -31.18 -2.67
CA ARG A 96 -1.41 -31.91 -2.74
C ARG A 96 -1.47 -33.28 -2.06
N VAL A 97 -2.38 -33.45 -1.11
CA VAL A 97 -2.44 -34.63 -0.23
C VAL A 97 -3.81 -35.28 -0.29
N LEU A 98 -4.87 -34.48 -0.47
CA LEU A 98 -6.25 -34.94 -0.59
C LEU A 98 -6.65 -35.02 -2.06
N PRO A 99 -7.48 -36.01 -2.45
CA PRO A 99 -7.94 -36.22 -3.83
C PRO A 99 -9.02 -35.19 -4.22
N VAL A 100 -8.68 -33.91 -4.22
CA VAL A 100 -9.55 -32.79 -4.58
C VAL A 100 -8.95 -32.10 -5.79
N SER A 101 -9.77 -31.84 -6.82
CA SER A 101 -9.28 -31.21 -8.05
C SER A 101 -8.84 -29.77 -7.82
N GLU A 102 -7.70 -29.40 -8.40
CA GLU A 102 -7.13 -28.05 -8.26
C GLU A 102 -8.08 -26.97 -8.79
N ARG A 103 -8.77 -27.25 -9.91
CA ARG A 103 -9.80 -26.37 -10.49
C ARG A 103 -10.93 -26.09 -9.52
N PHE A 104 -11.34 -27.10 -8.74
CA PHE A 104 -12.41 -26.95 -7.76
C PHE A 104 -11.96 -26.12 -6.54
N ILE A 105 -10.74 -26.33 -6.06
CA ILE A 105 -10.17 -25.51 -4.99
C ILE A 105 -10.03 -24.05 -5.44
N PHE A 106 -9.50 -23.83 -6.64
CA PHE A 106 -9.31 -22.48 -7.18
C PHE A 106 -10.63 -21.74 -7.43
N ALA A 107 -11.67 -22.43 -7.93
CA ALA A 107 -12.99 -21.83 -8.08
C ALA A 107 -13.61 -21.42 -6.72
N ASN A 108 -13.49 -22.25 -5.69
CA ASN A 108 -13.92 -21.90 -4.33
C ASN A 108 -13.09 -20.74 -3.75
N PHE A 109 -11.78 -20.70 -4.05
CA PHE A 109 -10.90 -19.61 -3.63
C PHE A 109 -11.34 -18.27 -4.23
N LEU A 110 -11.58 -18.22 -5.54
CA LEU A 110 -12.08 -17.03 -6.24
C LEU A 110 -13.45 -16.60 -5.70
N GLY A 111 -14.38 -17.54 -5.55
CA GLY A 111 -15.70 -17.24 -4.97
C GLY A 111 -15.61 -16.71 -3.54
N LYS A 112 -14.72 -17.30 -2.72
CA LYS A 112 -14.45 -16.87 -1.34
C LYS A 112 -13.93 -15.44 -1.32
N ASP A 113 -12.92 -15.11 -2.12
CA ASP A 113 -12.37 -13.75 -2.17
C ASP A 113 -13.43 -12.73 -2.56
N ILE A 114 -14.24 -13.00 -3.58
CA ILE A 114 -15.31 -12.09 -4.01
C ILE A 114 -16.29 -11.83 -2.85
N VAL A 115 -16.83 -12.88 -2.23
CA VAL A 115 -17.85 -12.73 -1.17
C VAL A 115 -17.24 -12.11 0.09
N TYR A 116 -16.09 -12.59 0.52
CA TYR A 116 -15.43 -12.16 1.75
C TYR A 116 -15.08 -10.67 1.70
N TYR A 117 -14.45 -10.23 0.62
CA TYR A 117 -14.02 -8.84 0.47
C TYR A 117 -15.15 -7.90 0.03
N PHE A 118 -16.21 -8.40 -0.61
CA PHE A 118 -17.44 -7.62 -0.80
C PHE A 118 -18.05 -7.21 0.55
N VAL A 119 -18.15 -8.14 1.50
CA VAL A 119 -18.70 -7.86 2.84
C VAL A 119 -17.77 -6.95 3.65
N LEU A 120 -16.45 -7.17 3.58
CA LEU A 120 -15.49 -6.39 4.37
C LEU A 120 -15.19 -4.99 3.84
N TYR A 121 -15.23 -4.77 2.52
CA TYR A 121 -14.84 -3.49 1.91
C TYR A 121 -16.00 -2.75 1.25
N ILE A 122 -16.72 -3.39 0.32
CA ILE A 122 -17.70 -2.70 -0.52
C ILE A 122 -18.94 -2.29 0.28
N LEU A 123 -19.52 -3.21 1.05
CA LEU A 123 -20.70 -2.93 1.87
C LEU A 123 -20.48 -1.79 2.88
N PRO A 124 -19.47 -1.84 3.77
CA PRO A 124 -19.25 -0.74 4.73
C PRO A 124 -18.88 0.57 4.03
N PHE A 125 -18.17 0.52 2.90
CA PHE A 125 -17.84 1.72 2.13
C PHE A 125 -19.10 2.44 1.65
N VAL A 126 -19.99 1.71 0.96
CA VAL A 126 -21.23 2.32 0.42
C VAL A 126 -22.18 2.70 1.55
N ALA A 127 -22.26 1.93 2.63
CA ALA A 127 -23.09 2.28 3.79
C ALA A 127 -22.62 3.57 4.49
N GLY A 128 -21.30 3.78 4.63
CA GLY A 128 -20.76 5.00 5.21
C GLY A 128 -20.98 6.22 4.28
N PHE A 129 -20.81 6.01 2.98
CA PHE A 129 -21.08 7.02 1.97
C PHE A 129 -22.57 7.40 1.89
N SER A 130 -23.48 6.42 1.95
CA SER A 130 -24.92 6.66 1.93
C SER A 130 -25.38 7.46 3.14
N LEU A 131 -24.85 7.14 4.33
CA LEU A 131 -25.17 7.89 5.54
C LEU A 131 -24.67 9.33 5.44
N ALA A 132 -23.47 9.57 4.91
CA ALA A 132 -22.95 10.92 4.70
C ALA A 132 -23.78 11.73 3.69
N ALA A 133 -24.28 11.09 2.63
CA ALA A 133 -25.10 11.72 1.61
C ALA A 133 -26.42 12.28 2.14
N GLU A 134 -26.90 11.83 3.30
CA GLU A 134 -28.07 12.39 3.98
C GLU A 134 -27.77 13.73 4.67
N PHE A 135 -26.53 13.95 5.13
CA PHE A 135 -26.13 15.17 5.84
C PHE A 135 -25.64 16.29 4.93
N VAL A 136 -25.32 15.97 3.68
CA VAL A 136 -24.49 16.82 2.83
C VAL A 136 -25.01 16.83 1.37
N PRO A 137 -24.98 17.96 0.65
CA PRO A 137 -25.44 18.02 -0.75
C PRO A 137 -24.63 17.11 -1.70
N ALA A 138 -25.10 15.87 -1.87
CA ALA A 138 -24.41 14.84 -2.66
C ALA A 138 -24.88 14.74 -4.13
N GLY A 139 -25.78 15.62 -4.59
CA GLY A 139 -26.26 15.62 -5.98
C GLY A 139 -26.93 14.30 -6.36
N ILE A 140 -26.49 13.69 -7.47
CA ILE A 140 -27.04 12.41 -8.00
C ILE A 140 -26.90 11.27 -6.97
N PHE A 141 -25.91 11.35 -6.08
CA PHE A 141 -25.64 10.33 -5.06
C PHE A 141 -26.62 10.34 -3.88
N SER A 142 -27.47 11.36 -3.75
CA SER A 142 -28.52 11.40 -2.71
C SER A 142 -29.69 10.46 -3.00
N ILE A 143 -29.81 9.96 -4.23
CA ILE A 143 -30.94 9.15 -4.68
C ILE A 143 -30.70 7.68 -4.26
N PRO A 144 -31.61 7.04 -3.51
CA PRO A 144 -31.41 5.65 -3.05
C PRO A 144 -31.21 4.62 -4.17
N SER A 145 -31.87 4.81 -5.32
CA SER A 145 -31.69 3.93 -6.49
C SER A 145 -30.28 4.02 -7.07
N VAL A 146 -29.66 5.21 -7.04
CA VAL A 146 -28.28 5.42 -7.49
C VAL A 146 -27.29 4.78 -6.52
N LEU A 147 -27.59 4.77 -5.21
CA LEU A 147 -26.77 4.06 -4.23
C LEU A 147 -26.80 2.54 -4.46
N LEU A 148 -27.95 1.98 -4.82
CA LEU A 148 -28.06 0.56 -5.17
C LEU A 148 -27.28 0.22 -6.44
N THR A 149 -27.38 1.05 -7.49
CA THR A 149 -26.57 0.86 -8.71
C THR A 149 -25.08 1.06 -8.42
N LEU A 150 -24.72 1.92 -7.47
CA LEU A 150 -23.35 2.10 -7.01
C LEU A 150 -22.81 0.82 -6.36
N VAL A 151 -23.55 0.18 -5.44
CA VAL A 151 -23.13 -1.11 -4.85
C VAL A 151 -22.83 -2.14 -5.95
N LEU A 152 -23.74 -2.27 -6.91
CA LEU A 152 -23.59 -3.22 -8.01
C LEU A 152 -22.38 -2.88 -8.89
N THR A 153 -22.22 -1.64 -9.31
CA THR A 153 -21.15 -1.22 -10.23
C THR A 153 -19.77 -1.26 -9.59
N LEU A 154 -19.65 -0.90 -8.31
CA LEU A 154 -18.42 -1.06 -7.55
C LEU A 154 -18.05 -2.54 -7.38
N SER A 155 -19.04 -3.41 -7.14
CA SER A 155 -18.81 -4.86 -7.08
C SER A 155 -18.33 -5.42 -8.42
N LEU A 156 -18.91 -4.99 -9.55
CA LEU A 156 -18.45 -5.39 -10.87
C LEU A 156 -17.02 -4.91 -11.13
N SER A 157 -16.70 -3.66 -10.80
CA SER A 157 -15.35 -3.10 -10.94
C SER A 157 -14.31 -3.90 -10.15
N PHE A 158 -14.64 -4.23 -8.90
CA PHE A 158 -13.82 -5.06 -8.03
C PHE A 158 -13.59 -6.47 -8.58
N VAL A 159 -14.64 -7.13 -9.05
CA VAL A 159 -14.53 -8.49 -9.60
C VAL A 159 -13.78 -8.51 -10.93
N ILE A 160 -13.90 -7.47 -11.77
CA ILE A 160 -13.05 -7.29 -12.97
C ILE A 160 -11.56 -7.20 -12.56
N GLY A 161 -11.24 -6.46 -11.50
CA GLY A 161 -9.88 -6.40 -10.97
C GLY A 161 -9.34 -7.76 -10.53
N ILE A 162 -10.16 -8.54 -9.80
CA ILE A 162 -9.79 -9.90 -9.38
C ILE A 162 -9.59 -10.83 -10.59
N SER A 163 -10.55 -10.86 -11.52
CA SER A 163 -10.53 -11.77 -12.67
C SER A 163 -9.34 -11.51 -13.60
N THR A 164 -9.00 -10.23 -13.80
CA THR A 164 -7.88 -9.82 -14.64
C THR A 164 -6.54 -10.25 -14.05
N VAL A 165 -6.33 -10.09 -12.73
CA VAL A 165 -5.08 -10.51 -12.07
C VAL A 165 -4.94 -12.03 -12.06
N PHE A 166 -6.02 -12.78 -11.80
CA PHE A 166 -5.97 -14.24 -11.91
C PHE A 166 -5.64 -14.69 -13.32
N PHE A 167 -6.27 -14.12 -14.34
CA PHE A 167 -5.94 -14.42 -15.72
C PHE A 167 -4.47 -14.10 -16.05
N LEU A 168 -4.00 -12.91 -15.67
CA LEU A 168 -2.62 -12.49 -15.87
C LEU A 168 -1.63 -13.46 -15.18
N SER A 169 -1.98 -13.96 -14.00
CA SER A 169 -1.18 -14.95 -13.29
C SER A 169 -1.10 -16.30 -14.00
N THR A 170 -2.19 -16.73 -14.63
CA THR A 170 -2.21 -17.98 -15.40
C THR A 170 -1.43 -17.88 -16.70
N VAL A 171 -1.48 -16.72 -17.37
CA VAL A 171 -0.61 -16.40 -18.52
C VAL A 171 0.85 -16.42 -18.08
N TYR A 172 1.19 -15.75 -16.98
CA TYR A 172 2.54 -15.77 -16.43
C TYR A 172 3.06 -17.18 -16.15
N ALA A 173 2.22 -18.04 -15.56
CA ALA A 173 2.57 -19.42 -15.24
C ALA A 173 2.86 -20.27 -16.49
N HIS A 174 2.15 -20.04 -17.60
CA HIS A 174 2.33 -20.82 -18.83
C HIS A 174 3.46 -20.31 -19.72
N SER A 175 3.49 -19.01 -19.98
CA SER A 175 4.28 -18.40 -21.05
C SER A 175 5.31 -17.37 -20.54
N GLY A 176 5.42 -17.21 -19.22
CA GLY A 176 6.44 -16.38 -18.57
C GLY A 176 6.28 -14.87 -18.80
N LYS A 177 7.34 -14.12 -18.47
CA LYS A 177 7.34 -12.64 -18.50
C LYS A 177 7.13 -12.04 -19.90
N ILE A 178 7.59 -12.73 -20.94
CA ILE A 178 7.56 -12.23 -22.32
C ILE A 178 6.12 -12.13 -22.81
N SER A 179 5.29 -13.14 -22.55
CA SER A 179 3.89 -13.13 -22.96
C SER A 179 3.07 -12.07 -22.24
N LEU A 180 3.36 -11.79 -20.97
CA LEU A 180 2.76 -10.64 -20.26
C LEU A 180 3.09 -9.32 -20.95
N PHE A 181 4.35 -9.14 -21.33
CA PHE A 181 4.81 -7.93 -22.00
C PHE A 181 4.18 -7.79 -23.40
N CYS A 182 4.07 -8.90 -24.15
CA CYS A 182 3.35 -8.92 -25.43
C CYS A 182 1.87 -8.59 -25.26
N LEU A 183 1.20 -9.12 -24.22
CA LEU A 183 -0.20 -8.82 -23.94
C LEU A 183 -0.39 -7.34 -23.59
N PHE A 184 0.53 -6.78 -22.80
CA PHE A 184 0.55 -5.35 -22.49
C PHE A 184 0.72 -4.50 -23.75
N ILE A 185 1.72 -4.79 -24.60
CA ILE A 185 1.92 -4.09 -25.88
C ILE A 185 0.70 -4.24 -26.79
N ALA A 186 0.14 -5.45 -26.91
CA ALA A 186 -1.03 -5.71 -27.72
C ALA A 186 -2.25 -4.90 -27.23
N SER A 187 -2.44 -4.76 -25.93
CA SER A 187 -3.51 -3.93 -25.36
C SER A 187 -3.35 -2.45 -25.70
N ILE A 188 -2.11 -1.93 -25.67
CA ILE A 188 -1.80 -0.54 -26.05
C ILE A 188 -2.00 -0.32 -27.55
N LEU A 189 -1.54 -1.27 -28.38
CA LEU A 189 -1.71 -1.21 -29.83
C LEU A 189 -3.18 -1.28 -30.23
N LEU A 190 -3.98 -2.14 -29.59
CA LEU A 190 -5.42 -2.22 -29.81
C LEU A 190 -6.12 -0.91 -29.43
N LEU A 191 -5.74 -0.30 -28.30
CA LEU A 191 -6.23 1.01 -27.91
C LEU A 191 -5.85 2.08 -28.95
N HIS A 192 -4.62 2.04 -29.46
CA HIS A 192 -4.15 2.99 -30.47
C HIS A 192 -4.90 2.84 -31.80
N ILE A 193 -5.05 1.61 -32.30
CA ILE A 193 -5.77 1.31 -33.55
C ILE A 193 -7.25 1.69 -33.43
N SER A 194 -7.86 1.50 -32.25
CA SER A 194 -9.25 1.88 -32.03
C SER A 194 -9.51 3.40 -31.99
N GLY A 195 -8.47 4.23 -32.12
CA GLY A 195 -8.58 5.70 -32.07
C GLY A 195 -8.91 6.26 -30.68
N ASN A 196 -8.95 5.39 -29.68
CA ASN A 196 -9.36 5.66 -28.31
C ASN A 196 -8.11 5.92 -27.45
N MET A 197 -7.40 7.02 -27.73
CA MET A 197 -6.28 7.51 -26.89
C MET A 197 -6.61 8.81 -26.16
N ASN A 198 -7.90 9.16 -26.07
CA ASN A 198 -8.37 10.35 -25.35
C ASN A 198 -8.62 10.06 -23.87
N GLN A 199 -8.71 11.11 -23.03
CA GLN A 199 -9.06 10.96 -21.61
C GLN A 199 -10.41 10.25 -21.39
N ASN A 200 -11.30 10.31 -22.38
CA ASN A 200 -12.61 9.65 -22.38
C ASN A 200 -12.52 8.11 -22.34
N VAL A 201 -11.36 7.52 -22.64
CA VAL A 201 -11.12 6.08 -22.58
C VAL A 201 -11.29 5.55 -21.17
N LEU A 202 -10.92 6.35 -20.16
CA LEU A 202 -11.11 5.96 -18.76
C LEU A 202 -12.60 5.79 -18.42
N TYR A 203 -13.48 6.51 -19.12
CA TYR A 203 -14.93 6.38 -18.94
C TYR A 203 -15.52 5.15 -19.64
N SER A 204 -14.73 4.44 -20.45
CA SER A 204 -15.18 3.23 -21.18
C SER A 204 -15.21 1.96 -20.33
N LEU A 205 -14.73 2.02 -19.08
CA LEU A 205 -14.81 0.88 -18.17
C LEU A 205 -16.28 0.43 -18.04
N PRO A 206 -16.64 -0.83 -18.38
CA PRO A 206 -18.05 -1.23 -18.46
C PRO A 206 -18.87 -1.04 -17.18
N SER A 207 -18.26 -1.24 -16.00
CA SER A 207 -18.91 -0.99 -14.71
C SER A 207 -19.27 0.48 -14.51
N LEU A 208 -18.34 1.39 -14.84
CA LEU A 208 -18.55 2.83 -14.71
C LEU A 208 -19.47 3.38 -15.80
N SER A 209 -19.33 2.92 -17.04
CA SER A 209 -20.23 3.35 -18.12
C SER A 209 -21.68 2.93 -17.84
N PHE A 210 -21.90 1.80 -17.16
CA PHE A 210 -23.22 1.37 -16.68
C PHE A 210 -23.73 2.26 -15.53
N PHE A 211 -22.84 2.74 -14.65
CA PHE A 211 -23.21 3.69 -13.60
C PHE A 211 -23.70 5.03 -14.18
N LEU A 212 -23.00 5.57 -15.18
CA LEU A 212 -23.31 6.87 -15.78
C LEU A 212 -24.55 6.84 -16.69
N ASP A 213 -24.72 5.76 -17.44
CA ASP A 213 -25.85 5.57 -18.35
C ASP A 213 -26.24 4.08 -18.35
N PRO A 214 -27.23 3.70 -17.51
CA PRO A 214 -27.61 2.30 -17.29
C PRO A 214 -28.12 1.63 -18.58
N SER A 215 -27.39 0.62 -19.06
CA SER A 215 -27.81 -0.17 -20.21
C SER A 215 -27.47 -1.66 -20.05
N VAL A 216 -28.36 -2.53 -20.57
CA VAL A 216 -28.17 -3.99 -20.52
C VAL A 216 -26.90 -4.41 -21.26
N SER A 217 -26.56 -3.72 -22.36
CA SER A 217 -25.34 -3.98 -23.11
C SER A 217 -24.09 -3.77 -22.26
N LYS A 218 -23.97 -2.66 -21.51
CA LYS A 218 -22.80 -2.38 -20.66
C LYS A 218 -22.68 -3.39 -19.51
N LEU A 219 -23.80 -3.82 -18.94
CA LEU A 219 -23.83 -4.91 -17.96
C LEU A 219 -23.29 -6.22 -18.56
N LEU A 220 -23.70 -6.58 -19.78
CA LEU A 220 -23.16 -7.76 -20.47
C LEU A 220 -21.65 -7.67 -20.70
N HIS A 221 -21.13 -6.51 -21.12
CA HIS A 221 -19.69 -6.31 -21.29
C HIS A 221 -18.93 -6.49 -19.97
N SER A 222 -19.48 -6.01 -18.85
CA SER A 222 -18.89 -6.24 -17.53
C SER A 222 -18.88 -7.73 -17.15
N GLY A 223 -19.96 -8.45 -17.46
CA GLY A 223 -20.05 -9.90 -17.25
C GLY A 223 -19.03 -10.68 -18.09
N ILE A 224 -18.82 -10.30 -19.35
CA ILE A 224 -17.81 -10.91 -20.23
C ILE A 224 -16.40 -10.70 -19.68
N LEU A 225 -16.06 -9.48 -19.24
CA LEU A 225 -14.75 -9.16 -18.62
C LEU A 225 -14.50 -9.89 -17.30
N ILE A 226 -15.55 -10.40 -16.65
CA ILE A 226 -15.42 -11.23 -15.44
C ILE A 226 -15.31 -12.70 -15.82
N LEU A 227 -16.31 -13.21 -16.54
CA LEU A 227 -16.49 -14.63 -16.79
C LEU A 227 -15.39 -15.20 -17.69
N VAL A 228 -15.02 -14.51 -18.78
CA VAL A 228 -14.02 -15.02 -19.73
C VAL A 228 -12.64 -15.15 -19.07
N PRO A 229 -12.07 -14.11 -18.42
CA PRO A 229 -10.80 -14.25 -17.72
C PRO A 229 -10.84 -15.29 -16.60
N SER A 230 -11.95 -15.35 -15.83
CA SER A 230 -12.08 -16.36 -14.76
C SER A 230 -12.13 -17.79 -15.31
N ALA A 231 -12.88 -18.04 -16.38
CA ALA A 231 -13.01 -19.35 -16.99
C ALA A 231 -11.69 -19.79 -17.61
N LEU A 232 -11.01 -18.90 -18.34
CA LEU A 232 -9.68 -19.17 -18.89
C LEU A 232 -8.68 -19.48 -17.77
N SER A 233 -8.72 -18.74 -16.66
CA SER A 233 -7.83 -18.99 -15.52
C SER A 233 -8.06 -20.35 -14.87
N ILE A 234 -9.32 -20.83 -14.80
CA ILE A 234 -9.66 -22.14 -14.25
C ILE A 234 -9.29 -23.28 -15.23
N ILE A 235 -9.53 -23.09 -16.53
CA ILE A 235 -9.27 -24.10 -17.55
C ILE A 235 -7.75 -24.30 -17.71
N PHE A 236 -7.01 -23.21 -17.86
CA PHE A 236 -5.55 -23.17 -18.00
C PHE A 236 -4.86 -22.95 -16.66
N LEU A 237 -5.38 -23.54 -15.59
CA LEU A 237 -4.71 -23.52 -14.31
C LEU A 237 -3.49 -24.44 -14.37
N LYS A 238 -2.30 -23.88 -14.12
CA LYS A 238 -1.05 -24.63 -13.97
C LYS A 238 -0.36 -24.20 -12.69
N ILE A 239 -0.31 -25.11 -11.72
CA ILE A 239 0.41 -24.89 -10.47
C ILE A 239 1.86 -25.32 -10.70
N ASP A 240 2.66 -24.45 -11.31
CA ASP A 240 4.10 -24.67 -11.38
C ASP A 240 4.74 -24.32 -10.03
N PHE A 241 5.57 -25.22 -9.50
CA PHE A 241 6.40 -25.00 -8.33
C PHE A 241 7.75 -24.45 -8.78
N PRO A 242 8.00 -23.12 -8.65
CA PRO A 242 9.27 -22.57 -9.08
C PRO A 242 10.38 -23.05 -8.14
N GLN A 243 11.10 -24.09 -8.55
CA GLN A 243 12.46 -24.40 -8.08
C GLN A 243 13.48 -23.46 -8.75
N SER A 244 13.15 -22.19 -8.94
CA SER A 244 14.05 -21.22 -9.55
C SER A 244 15.14 -20.85 -8.53
N GLN A 245 16.29 -21.51 -8.62
CA GLN A 245 17.47 -21.11 -7.87
C GLN A 245 18.14 -19.93 -8.56
N LYS A 246 18.10 -18.75 -7.93
CA LYS A 246 18.82 -17.55 -8.40
C LYS A 246 20.24 -17.58 -7.83
N SER A 247 21.26 -17.59 -8.70
CA SER A 247 22.66 -17.43 -8.29
C SER A 247 23.06 -15.94 -8.32
N PHE A 248 23.76 -15.49 -7.29
CA PHE A 248 24.27 -14.12 -7.20
C PHE A 248 25.78 -14.14 -6.95
N SER A 249 26.50 -13.19 -7.54
CA SER A 249 27.92 -13.02 -7.27
C SER A 249 28.17 -12.51 -5.84
N ASN A 250 29.35 -12.83 -5.30
CA ASN A 250 29.76 -12.32 -4.00
C ASN A 250 30.20 -10.84 -4.13
N SER A 251 29.33 -9.93 -3.70
CA SER A 251 29.56 -8.49 -3.69
C SER A 251 29.68 -7.90 -2.28
N PHE A 252 29.62 -8.72 -1.23
CA PHE A 252 29.63 -8.25 0.17
C PHE A 252 30.96 -7.57 0.52
N SER A 253 32.09 -8.24 0.26
CA SER A 253 33.42 -7.70 0.54
C SER A 253 33.70 -6.39 -0.18
N LYS A 254 33.21 -6.24 -1.43
CA LYS A 254 33.35 -5.02 -2.22
C LYS A 254 32.58 -3.85 -1.59
N LEU A 255 31.35 -4.08 -1.14
CA LEU A 255 30.53 -3.07 -0.47
C LEU A 255 31.11 -2.66 0.89
N CYS A 256 31.60 -3.63 1.68
CA CYS A 256 32.26 -3.32 2.94
C CYS A 256 33.51 -2.46 2.74
N ARG A 257 34.33 -2.74 1.71
CA ARG A 257 35.50 -1.90 1.37
C ARG A 257 35.10 -0.49 0.97
N LEU A 258 33.99 -0.33 0.25
CA LEU A 258 33.49 0.98 -0.21
C LEU A 258 32.99 1.84 0.97
N LEU A 259 32.41 1.20 1.99
CA LEU A 259 31.98 1.85 3.24
C LEU A 259 33.14 2.07 4.24
N GLY A 260 34.34 1.55 3.95
CA GLY A 260 35.56 1.78 4.73
C GLY A 260 35.53 1.19 6.14
N SER A 261 36.18 1.89 7.08
CA SER A 261 36.30 1.50 8.51
C SER A 261 35.06 1.85 9.36
N TYR A 262 33.93 2.12 8.71
CA TYR A 262 32.71 2.49 9.40
C TYR A 262 32.18 1.32 10.26
N ARG A 263 31.86 1.58 11.54
CA ARG A 263 31.47 0.56 12.55
C ARG A 263 30.34 -0.36 12.07
N TYR A 264 29.38 0.18 11.32
CA TYR A 264 28.23 -0.58 10.81
C TYR A 264 28.32 -0.91 9.30
N ALA A 265 29.50 -0.78 8.68
CA ALA A 265 29.70 -1.01 7.25
C ALA A 265 29.18 -2.38 6.79
N ALA A 266 29.49 -3.43 7.55
CA ALA A 266 29.06 -4.79 7.25
C ALA A 266 27.53 -4.95 7.22
N PHE A 267 26.82 -4.30 8.14
CA PHE A 267 25.37 -4.39 8.23
C PHE A 267 24.68 -3.55 7.15
N VAL A 268 25.17 -2.35 6.87
CA VAL A 268 24.66 -1.53 5.75
C VAL A 268 24.92 -2.23 4.40
N ALA A 269 26.09 -2.87 4.24
CA ALA A 269 26.38 -3.69 3.06
C ALA A 269 25.42 -4.89 2.95
N LYS A 270 25.12 -5.56 4.07
CA LYS A 270 24.13 -6.65 4.12
C LYS A 270 22.76 -6.15 3.69
N ASP A 271 22.26 -5.06 4.26
CA ASP A 271 20.96 -4.46 3.94
C ASP A 271 20.84 -4.11 2.45
N SER A 272 21.89 -3.53 1.89
CA SER A 272 21.95 -3.20 0.46
C SER A 272 21.86 -4.45 -0.43
N LEU A 273 22.51 -5.54 -0.03
CA LEU A 273 22.44 -6.81 -0.75
C LEU A 273 21.08 -7.49 -0.60
N ASP A 274 20.51 -7.49 0.60
CA ASP A 274 19.19 -8.06 0.87
C ASP A 274 18.14 -7.32 0.03
N LEU A 275 18.22 -5.99 -0.04
CA LEU A 275 17.35 -5.17 -0.88
C LEU A 275 17.53 -5.46 -2.37
N LYS A 276 18.79 -5.58 -2.85
CA LYS A 276 19.09 -5.87 -4.25
C LYS A 276 18.66 -7.28 -4.67
N ARG A 277 18.77 -8.26 -3.77
CA ARG A 277 18.45 -9.68 -4.02
C ARG A 277 16.98 -10.01 -3.79
N SER A 278 16.24 -9.13 -3.11
CA SER A 278 14.80 -9.27 -2.93
C SER A 278 14.05 -9.37 -4.27
N GLU A 279 12.91 -10.06 -4.27
CA GLU A 279 12.06 -10.14 -5.45
C GLU A 279 11.49 -8.75 -5.80
N GLY A 280 11.86 -8.24 -6.98
CA GLY A 280 11.58 -6.86 -7.39
C GLY A 280 12.72 -5.87 -7.09
N GLY A 281 13.72 -6.25 -6.29
CA GLY A 281 14.94 -5.49 -6.03
C GLY A 281 14.69 -4.03 -5.59
N LEU A 282 15.59 -3.14 -6.01
CA LEU A 282 15.40 -1.68 -5.84
C LEU A 282 14.20 -1.14 -6.62
N GLY A 283 13.78 -1.80 -7.70
CA GLY A 283 12.63 -1.38 -8.50
C GLY A 283 11.33 -1.40 -7.71
N LYS A 284 11.15 -2.38 -6.81
CA LYS A 284 9.99 -2.44 -5.91
C LYS A 284 9.95 -1.23 -4.98
N VAL A 285 11.09 -0.84 -4.40
CA VAL A 285 11.21 0.32 -3.50
C VAL A 285 10.91 1.60 -4.26
N ILE A 286 11.51 1.79 -5.43
CA ILE A 286 11.29 2.98 -6.26
C ILE A 286 9.82 3.06 -6.70
N PHE A 287 9.23 1.97 -7.20
CA PHE A 287 7.84 1.98 -7.65
C PHE A 287 6.85 2.20 -6.50
N SER A 288 7.07 1.51 -5.37
CA SER A 288 6.20 1.62 -4.18
C SER A 288 6.34 2.97 -3.48
N PHE A 289 7.45 3.69 -3.67
CA PHE A 289 7.64 5.02 -3.13
C PHE A 289 7.17 6.12 -4.09
N VAL A 290 7.58 6.05 -5.37
CA VAL A 290 7.30 7.07 -6.39
C VAL A 290 5.81 7.15 -6.72
N LEU A 291 5.10 6.03 -6.79
CA LEU A 291 3.67 6.06 -7.14
C LEU A 291 2.82 6.79 -6.09
N PRO A 292 2.89 6.50 -4.77
CA PRO A 292 2.23 7.32 -3.77
C PRO A 292 2.68 8.79 -3.83
N LEU A 293 3.96 9.03 -4.10
CA LEU A 293 4.51 10.38 -4.18
C LEU A 293 3.92 11.21 -5.32
N THR A 294 3.79 10.63 -6.51
CA THR A 294 3.20 11.30 -7.67
C THR A 294 1.73 11.59 -7.43
N LEU A 295 0.99 10.65 -6.81
CA LEU A 295 -0.40 10.86 -6.42
C LEU A 295 -0.54 12.00 -5.41
N VAL A 296 0.30 12.03 -4.36
CA VAL A 296 0.33 13.13 -3.39
C VAL A 296 0.63 14.46 -4.07
N TRP A 297 1.60 14.52 -4.98
CA TRP A 297 1.91 15.73 -5.73
C TRP A 297 0.71 16.22 -6.55
N ILE A 298 0.00 15.32 -7.24
CA ILE A 298 -1.20 15.65 -8.01
C ILE A 298 -2.31 16.20 -7.10
N LEU A 299 -2.58 15.52 -5.97
CA LEU A 299 -3.60 15.94 -5.01
C LEU A 299 -3.28 17.30 -4.39
N LEU A 300 -2.04 17.53 -3.98
CA LEU A 300 -1.62 18.81 -3.42
C LEU A 300 -1.63 19.93 -4.46
N SER A 301 -1.27 19.62 -5.71
CA SER A 301 -1.37 20.58 -6.82
C SER A 301 -2.82 20.98 -7.10
N ALA A 302 -3.77 20.05 -6.92
CA ALA A 302 -5.21 20.34 -7.01
C ALA A 302 -5.68 21.18 -5.80
N LEU A 303 -5.24 20.83 -4.59
CA LEU A 303 -5.56 21.55 -3.36
C LEU A 303 -5.07 23.00 -3.41
N GLY A 304 -3.86 23.25 -3.93
CA GLY A 304 -3.30 24.59 -4.08
C GLY A 304 -4.13 25.51 -4.99
N ARG A 305 -4.97 24.96 -5.89
CA ARG A 305 -5.91 25.75 -6.69
C ARG A 305 -7.09 26.27 -5.88
N VAL A 306 -7.48 25.57 -4.83
CA VAL A 306 -8.64 25.90 -3.97
C VAL A 306 -8.23 26.69 -2.74
N MET A 307 -7.06 26.38 -2.21
CA MET A 307 -6.47 27.08 -1.07
C MET A 307 -5.10 27.67 -1.46
N PRO A 308 -5.07 28.83 -2.14
CA PRO A 308 -3.83 29.46 -2.61
C PRO A 308 -2.88 29.87 -1.47
N ALA A 309 -3.40 30.00 -0.24
CA ALA A 309 -2.60 30.29 0.95
C ALA A 309 -1.64 29.16 1.35
N LEU A 310 -1.82 27.96 0.80
CA LEU A 310 -0.99 26.79 1.09
C LEU A 310 0.11 26.62 0.03
N SER A 311 1.38 26.72 0.43
CA SER A 311 2.49 26.40 -0.47
C SER A 311 2.54 24.89 -0.76
N THR A 312 2.29 24.54 -2.02
CA THR A 312 2.22 23.13 -2.47
C THR A 312 3.53 22.39 -2.16
N LEU A 313 4.68 23.06 -2.34
CA LEU A 313 5.99 22.47 -2.10
C LEU A 313 6.26 22.17 -0.61
N THR A 314 5.84 23.04 0.31
CA THR A 314 6.07 22.82 1.75
C THR A 314 5.21 21.69 2.28
N ILE A 315 3.95 21.61 1.86
CA ILE A 315 3.08 20.48 2.26
C ILE A 315 3.57 19.19 1.62
N PHE A 316 4.06 19.26 0.39
CA PHE A 316 4.68 18.10 -0.24
C PHE A 316 5.91 17.63 0.55
N ALA A 317 6.77 18.54 1.01
CA ALA A 317 7.92 18.21 1.85
C ALA A 317 7.51 17.59 3.21
N LEU A 318 6.45 18.11 3.83
CA LEU A 318 5.84 17.56 5.04
C LEU A 318 5.41 16.10 4.82
N VAL A 319 4.59 15.85 3.79
CA VAL A 319 4.08 14.51 3.46
C VAL A 319 5.21 13.58 3.03
N LEU A 320 6.19 14.07 2.28
CA LEU A 320 7.39 13.32 1.88
C LEU A 320 8.20 12.87 3.10
N GLY A 321 8.31 13.71 4.14
CA GLY A 321 8.97 13.35 5.40
C GLY A 321 8.26 12.21 6.13
N VAL A 322 6.92 12.26 6.18
CA VAL A 322 6.09 11.18 6.74
C VAL A 322 6.26 9.89 5.93
N LEU A 323 6.15 9.95 4.61
CA LEU A 323 6.28 8.79 3.72
C LEU A 323 7.67 8.17 3.78
N SER A 324 8.71 8.98 3.91
CA SER A 324 10.09 8.52 4.07
C SER A 324 10.22 7.52 5.24
N SER A 325 9.52 7.73 6.36
CA SER A 325 9.59 6.81 7.51
C SER A 325 9.20 5.35 7.19
N SER A 326 8.40 5.13 6.14
CA SER A 326 8.07 3.77 5.66
C SER A 326 9.28 3.00 5.14
N MET A 327 10.36 3.69 4.74
CA MET A 327 11.62 3.05 4.34
C MET A 327 12.28 2.31 5.50
N TYR A 328 12.11 2.79 6.74
CA TYR A 328 12.58 2.06 7.92
C TYR A 328 11.83 0.74 8.08
N ASN A 329 10.51 0.72 7.85
CA ASN A 329 9.70 -0.49 7.88
C ASN A 329 10.24 -1.53 6.88
N TRP A 330 10.53 -1.13 5.64
CA TRP A 330 11.10 -2.02 4.62
C TRP A 330 12.44 -2.63 5.01
N LEU A 331 13.32 -1.85 5.65
CA LEU A 331 14.62 -2.35 6.12
C LEU A 331 14.52 -3.38 7.25
N THR A 332 13.42 -3.34 8.01
CA THR A 332 13.17 -4.22 9.16
C THR A 332 12.19 -5.36 8.88
N GLU A 333 11.45 -5.31 7.76
CA GLU A 333 10.29 -6.18 7.49
C GLU A 333 10.61 -7.69 7.55
N TYR A 334 11.83 -8.07 7.13
CA TYR A 334 12.26 -9.47 7.07
C TYR A 334 13.42 -9.80 8.01
N ASP A 335 13.83 -8.88 8.88
CA ASP A 335 15.00 -9.09 9.73
C ASP A 335 14.58 -9.53 11.14
N ILE A 336 15.13 -10.66 11.58
CA ILE A 336 14.83 -11.25 12.88
C ILE A 336 16.08 -11.16 13.73
N PHE A 337 15.98 -10.56 14.92
CA PHE A 337 17.14 -10.38 15.80
C PHE A 337 17.77 -11.71 16.22
N ALA A 338 16.98 -12.78 16.37
CA ALA A 338 17.47 -14.13 16.69
C ALA A 338 18.57 -14.62 15.73
N SER A 339 18.52 -14.22 14.45
CA SER A 339 19.54 -14.55 13.45
C SER A 339 20.91 -13.90 13.72
N TYR A 340 20.99 -12.96 14.67
CA TYR A 340 22.20 -12.26 15.05
C TYR A 340 22.62 -12.50 16.49
N ALA A 341 21.85 -13.29 17.25
CA ALA A 341 22.09 -13.52 18.67
C ALA A 341 23.45 -14.19 18.97
N PHE A 342 24.06 -14.84 17.97
CA PHE A 342 25.41 -15.41 18.08
C PHE A 342 26.53 -14.36 18.01
N LEU A 343 26.22 -13.12 17.59
CA LEU A 343 27.17 -12.02 17.56
C LEU A 343 27.07 -11.21 18.86
N PRO A 344 28.18 -10.64 19.36
CA PRO A 344 28.20 -9.82 20.58
C PRO A 344 27.63 -8.41 20.30
N LEU A 345 26.37 -8.33 19.89
CA LEU A 345 25.69 -7.12 19.46
C LEU A 345 24.43 -6.87 20.30
N LYS A 346 24.17 -5.59 20.58
CA LYS A 346 22.92 -5.17 21.22
C LYS A 346 21.83 -4.92 20.18
N VAL A 347 20.58 -4.87 20.62
CA VAL A 347 19.45 -4.51 19.75
C VAL A 347 19.64 -3.06 19.25
N SER A 348 20.15 -2.17 20.09
CA SER A 348 20.46 -0.80 19.71
C SER A 348 21.52 -0.70 18.62
N ASP A 349 22.50 -1.61 18.55
CA ASP A 349 23.49 -1.64 17.47
C ASP A 349 22.81 -1.98 16.12
N MET A 350 21.85 -2.90 16.13
CA MET A 350 21.05 -3.22 14.95
C MET A 350 20.16 -2.05 14.54
N ILE A 351 19.45 -1.44 15.50
CA ILE A 351 18.61 -0.27 15.22
C ILE A 351 19.46 0.87 14.63
N LYS A 352 20.64 1.15 15.20
CA LYS A 352 21.58 2.15 14.66
C LYS A 352 22.01 1.82 13.24
N SER A 353 22.35 0.57 12.95
CA SER A 353 22.67 0.16 11.59
C SER A 353 21.51 0.43 10.62
N LYS A 354 20.28 0.05 10.99
CA LYS A 354 19.09 0.28 10.17
C LYS A 354 18.80 1.76 9.96
N LEU A 355 19.03 2.59 10.97
CA LEU A 355 18.94 4.04 10.86
C LEU A 355 19.95 4.60 9.84
N ASN A 356 21.17 4.05 9.78
CA ASN A 356 22.15 4.47 8.78
C ASN A 356 21.72 4.07 7.37
N SER A 357 21.28 2.82 7.17
CA SER A 357 20.70 2.37 5.90
C SER A 357 19.52 3.24 5.48
N TYR A 358 18.67 3.64 6.43
CA TYR A 358 17.55 4.55 6.23
C TYR A 358 18.01 5.94 5.76
N LEU A 359 19.04 6.52 6.38
CA LEU A 359 19.60 7.82 5.96
C LEU A 359 20.13 7.78 4.51
N PHE A 360 20.76 6.66 4.10
CA PHE A 360 21.18 6.48 2.71
C PHE A 360 19.98 6.40 1.75
N LEU A 361 18.92 5.68 2.12
CA LEU A 361 17.71 5.60 1.30
C LEU A 361 16.99 6.95 1.19
N ASN A 362 17.03 7.78 2.24
CA ASN A 362 16.45 9.12 2.26
C ASN A 362 17.05 10.11 1.25
N LEU A 363 18.22 9.80 0.68
CA LEU A 363 18.80 10.59 -0.41
C LEU A 363 17.89 10.59 -1.66
N ILE A 364 17.11 9.54 -1.88
CA ILE A 364 16.18 9.44 -3.02
C ILE A 364 15.01 10.46 -2.86
N PRO A 365 14.22 10.44 -1.76
CA PRO A 365 13.24 11.48 -1.46
C PRO A 365 13.83 12.89 -1.56
N LEU A 366 15.01 13.10 -0.98
CA LEU A 366 15.68 14.40 -0.97
C LEU A 366 15.99 14.89 -2.39
N ALA A 367 16.52 14.02 -3.26
CA ALA A 367 16.81 14.36 -4.65
C ALA A 367 15.53 14.68 -5.47
N ILE A 368 14.43 13.98 -5.19
CA ILE A 368 13.14 14.28 -5.83
C ILE A 368 12.63 15.65 -5.38
N LEU A 369 12.71 15.95 -4.07
CA LEU A 369 12.30 17.23 -3.51
C LEU A 369 13.11 18.39 -4.08
N THR A 370 14.43 18.25 -4.19
CA THR A 370 15.30 19.30 -4.74
C THR A 370 14.97 19.58 -6.21
N LEU A 371 14.75 18.54 -7.02
CA LEU A 371 14.36 18.70 -8.42
C LEU A 371 13.01 19.43 -8.56
N LEU A 372 12.03 19.08 -7.72
CA LEU A 372 10.72 19.73 -7.71
C LEU A 372 10.77 21.17 -7.21
N ALA A 373 11.60 21.44 -6.20
CA ALA A 373 11.81 22.79 -5.67
C ALA A 373 12.43 23.71 -6.71
N LEU A 374 13.50 23.27 -7.38
CA LEU A 374 14.18 24.04 -8.43
C LEU A 374 13.26 24.36 -9.61
N LYS A 375 12.30 23.48 -9.92
CA LYS A 375 11.37 23.66 -11.05
C LYS A 375 10.22 24.62 -10.74
N ASN A 376 9.64 24.55 -9.54
CA ASN A 376 8.41 25.28 -9.23
C ASN A 376 8.68 26.55 -8.41
N GLU A 377 9.45 26.45 -7.33
CA GLU A 377 9.65 27.54 -6.36
C GLU A 377 11.06 27.47 -5.73
N PRO A 378 12.10 28.03 -6.37
CA PRO A 378 13.46 27.93 -5.87
C PRO A 378 13.67 28.64 -4.51
N GLY A 379 12.86 29.68 -4.21
CA GLY A 379 12.93 30.41 -2.95
C GLY A 379 12.52 29.60 -1.71
N SER A 380 11.67 28.59 -1.87
CA SER A 380 11.19 27.72 -0.79
C SER A 380 11.99 26.41 -0.67
N LEU A 381 13.10 26.28 -1.39
CA LEU A 381 13.95 25.08 -1.40
C LEU A 381 14.56 24.77 -0.02
N ILE A 382 15.26 25.73 0.59
CA ILE A 382 15.92 25.53 1.89
C ILE A 382 14.88 25.21 2.98
N PRO A 383 13.79 26.00 3.13
CA PRO A 383 12.77 25.69 4.12
C PRO A 383 12.12 24.32 3.93
N SER A 384 11.87 23.91 2.68
CA SER A 384 11.27 22.59 2.37
C SER A 384 12.22 21.44 2.66
N MET A 385 13.52 21.58 2.38
CA MET A 385 14.51 20.56 2.72
C MET A 385 14.66 20.40 4.23
N LEU A 386 14.69 21.50 4.98
CA LEU A 386 14.75 21.47 6.45
C LEU A 386 13.50 20.80 7.03
N LEU A 387 12.32 21.18 6.53
CA LEU A 387 11.06 20.55 6.93
C LEU A 387 11.05 19.05 6.66
N PHE A 388 11.49 18.62 5.47
CA PHE A 388 11.59 17.21 5.13
C PHE A 388 12.53 16.46 6.09
N LEU A 389 13.73 17.00 6.34
CA LEU A 389 14.73 16.34 7.19
C LEU A 389 14.26 16.23 8.65
N THR A 390 13.71 17.30 9.21
CA THR A 390 13.21 17.35 10.60
C THR A 390 12.05 16.38 10.80
N ILE A 391 11.06 16.40 9.91
CA ILE A 391 9.89 15.52 9.99
C ILE A 391 10.30 14.07 9.77
N SER A 392 11.14 13.77 8.77
CA SER A 392 11.61 12.40 8.52
C SER A 392 12.32 11.81 9.74
N LEU A 393 13.18 12.60 10.40
CA LEU A 393 13.91 12.18 11.59
C LEU A 393 12.99 12.01 12.81
N TYR A 394 12.04 12.93 13.03
CA TYR A 394 11.03 12.80 14.08
C TYR A 394 10.17 11.55 13.91
N MET A 395 9.67 11.33 12.70
CA MET A 395 8.81 10.20 12.38
C MET A 395 9.50 8.86 12.64
N VAL A 396 10.76 8.73 12.21
CA VAL A 396 11.55 7.52 12.48
C VAL A 396 11.93 7.39 13.95
N ALA A 397 12.17 8.50 14.67
CA ALA A 397 12.41 8.45 16.11
C ALA A 397 11.21 7.89 16.89
N VAL A 398 10.00 8.38 16.59
CA VAL A 398 8.75 7.87 17.17
C VAL A 398 8.55 6.40 16.81
N LEU A 399 8.80 6.02 15.56
CA LEU A 399 8.69 4.64 15.09
C LEU A 399 9.64 3.72 15.87
N VAL A 400 10.94 4.06 15.95
CA VAL A 400 11.94 3.29 16.70
C VAL A 400 11.56 3.17 18.18
N TYR A 401 11.14 4.26 18.82
CA TYR A 401 10.75 4.23 20.24
C TYR A 401 9.57 3.29 20.50
N LEU A 402 8.57 3.29 19.61
CA LEU A 402 7.36 2.49 19.77
C LEU A 402 7.55 1.03 19.33
N THR A 403 8.27 0.77 18.25
CA THR A 403 8.28 -0.55 17.59
C THR A 403 9.64 -1.23 17.49
N GLY A 404 10.74 -0.50 17.70
CA GLY A 404 12.10 -1.04 17.57
C GLY A 404 12.33 -1.66 16.19
N LEU A 405 12.84 -2.89 16.14
CA LEU A 405 13.09 -3.65 14.91
C LEU A 405 11.84 -4.29 14.29
N SER A 406 10.66 -4.14 14.87
CA SER A 406 9.44 -4.83 14.41
C SER A 406 8.25 -3.89 14.14
N PRO A 407 8.43 -2.82 13.34
CA PRO A 407 7.31 -1.95 12.93
C PRO A 407 6.21 -2.71 12.18
N SER A 408 6.58 -3.71 11.37
CA SER A 408 5.66 -4.52 10.57
C SER A 408 4.69 -5.37 11.39
N THR A 409 4.91 -5.57 12.69
CA THR A 409 3.98 -6.27 13.59
C THR A 409 3.39 -5.33 14.61
N ASN A 410 4.23 -4.49 15.24
CA ASN A 410 3.80 -3.65 16.34
C ASN A 410 2.89 -2.50 15.90
N LEU A 411 3.02 -1.98 14.68
CA LEU A 411 2.09 -0.96 14.17
C LEU A 411 0.67 -1.50 13.95
N TYR A 412 0.50 -2.82 13.81
CA TYR A 412 -0.84 -3.42 13.72
C TYR A 412 -1.52 -3.57 15.08
N ASN A 413 -0.78 -3.42 16.18
CA ASN A 413 -1.39 -3.37 17.51
C ASN A 413 -2.09 -2.01 17.69
N ALA A 414 -3.40 -2.05 17.94
CA ALA A 414 -4.24 -0.86 18.10
C ALA A 414 -3.69 0.14 19.13
N LYS A 415 -3.10 -0.34 20.24
CA LYS A 415 -2.52 0.54 21.27
C LYS A 415 -1.31 1.31 20.74
N THR A 416 -0.39 0.60 20.08
CA THR A 416 0.82 1.20 19.51
C THR A 416 0.47 2.13 18.35
N PHE A 417 -0.49 1.74 17.51
CA PHE A 417 -1.02 2.59 16.45
C PHE A 417 -1.67 3.86 16.98
N ALA A 418 -2.46 3.77 18.05
CA ALA A 418 -3.06 4.94 18.70
C ALA A 418 -1.99 5.89 19.27
N LEU A 419 -0.95 5.36 19.91
CA LEU A 419 0.17 6.17 20.40
C LEU A 419 0.96 6.83 19.25
N TYR A 420 1.20 6.09 18.17
CA TYR A 420 1.86 6.60 16.98
C TYR A 420 1.05 7.73 16.35
N THR A 421 -0.25 7.51 16.10
CA THR A 421 -1.14 8.52 15.51
C THR A 421 -1.27 9.76 16.40
N LEU A 422 -1.40 9.60 17.71
CA LEU A 422 -1.46 10.72 18.66
C LEU A 422 -0.15 11.50 18.72
N SER A 423 0.99 10.86 18.47
CA SER A 423 2.30 11.53 18.42
C SER A 423 2.56 12.27 17.09
N VAL A 424 1.88 11.87 16.01
CA VAL A 424 2.16 12.35 14.65
C VAL A 424 1.10 13.34 14.16
N VAL A 425 -0.19 12.99 14.29
CA VAL A 425 -1.29 13.76 13.68
C VAL A 425 -1.36 15.21 14.21
N PRO A 426 -1.26 15.47 15.53
CA PRO A 426 -1.27 16.84 16.04
C PRO A 426 -0.12 17.68 15.49
N LEU A 427 1.06 17.09 15.35
CA LEU A 427 2.23 17.76 14.78
C LEU A 427 2.01 18.10 13.31
N LEU A 428 1.45 17.18 12.52
CA LEU A 428 1.14 17.43 11.12
C LEU A 428 0.09 18.53 10.96
N MET A 429 -0.97 18.51 11.78
CA MET A 429 -2.00 19.56 11.77
C MET A 429 -1.42 20.92 12.11
N LEU A 430 -0.58 20.99 13.14
CA LEU A 430 0.11 22.22 13.52
C LEU A 430 0.99 22.74 12.38
N ASN A 431 1.75 21.87 11.70
CA ASN A 431 2.59 22.28 10.57
C ASN A 431 1.79 22.69 9.33
N ILE A 432 0.64 22.07 9.07
CA ILE A 432 -0.26 22.54 8.00
C ILE A 432 -0.76 23.95 8.30
N VAL A 433 -1.16 24.24 9.54
CA VAL A 433 -1.61 25.59 9.95
C VAL A 433 -0.46 26.60 9.88
N LEU A 434 0.72 26.25 10.40
CA LEU A 434 1.89 27.12 10.36
C LEU A 434 2.35 27.41 8.92
N SER A 435 2.18 26.46 8.00
CA SER A 435 2.53 26.65 6.59
C SER A 435 1.77 27.78 5.91
N MET A 436 0.59 28.16 6.42
CA MET A 436 -0.20 29.29 5.90
C MET A 436 0.47 30.65 6.17
N PHE A 437 1.38 30.73 7.15
CA PHE A 437 2.06 31.98 7.52
C PHE A 437 3.39 32.19 6.76
N GLY A 438 3.69 31.34 5.78
CA GLY A 438 4.85 31.44 4.91
C GLY A 438 5.96 30.43 5.23
N PRO A 439 6.88 30.15 4.29
CA PRO A 439 7.72 28.94 4.30
C PRO A 439 8.76 28.89 5.42
N TYR A 440 9.16 30.04 5.97
CA TYR A 440 10.23 30.12 6.99
C TYR A 440 9.84 29.59 8.37
N TYR A 441 8.57 29.22 8.60
CA TYR A 441 8.15 28.54 9.83
C TYR A 441 8.91 27.22 10.06
N SER A 442 9.45 26.59 9.02
CA SER A 442 10.21 25.34 9.15
C SER A 442 11.50 25.49 9.97
N LEU A 443 11.94 26.72 10.26
CA LEU A 443 13.00 26.97 11.24
C LEU A 443 12.55 26.60 12.66
N VAL A 444 11.26 26.73 12.98
CA VAL A 444 10.68 26.31 14.27
C VAL A 444 10.72 24.78 14.38
N ASP A 445 10.52 24.05 13.28
CA ASP A 445 10.61 22.59 13.26
C ASP A 445 12.01 22.05 13.58
N LEU A 446 13.06 22.87 13.51
CA LEU A 446 14.39 22.46 13.99
C LEU A 446 14.39 22.13 15.49
N LEU A 447 13.44 22.66 16.27
CA LEU A 447 13.25 22.30 17.68
C LEU A 447 12.83 20.83 17.86
N LEU A 448 12.30 20.17 16.82
CA LEU A 448 11.98 18.74 16.85
C LEU A 448 13.24 17.86 16.82
N VAL A 449 14.36 18.35 16.26
CA VAL A 449 15.60 17.57 16.16
C VAL A 449 16.13 17.11 17.52
N PRO A 450 16.34 18.00 18.52
CA PRO A 450 16.80 17.55 19.83
C PRO A 450 15.80 16.61 20.51
N PHE A 451 14.49 16.84 20.35
CA PHE A 451 13.46 15.97 20.90
C PHE A 451 13.48 14.57 20.26
N ALA A 452 13.65 14.50 18.94
CA ALA A 452 13.73 13.23 18.22
C ALA A 452 15.04 12.47 18.54
N LEU A 453 16.17 13.16 18.69
CA LEU A 453 17.41 12.55 19.16
C LEU A 453 17.27 12.00 20.59
N TYR A 454 16.59 12.73 21.48
CA TYR A 454 16.25 12.26 22.82
C TYR A 454 15.37 11.00 22.79
N LEU A 455 14.31 11.00 21.97
CA LEU A 455 13.44 9.83 21.76
C LEU A 455 14.21 8.62 21.22
N LEU A 456 15.14 8.82 20.28
CA LEU A 456 16.01 7.77 19.78
C LEU A 456 16.90 7.19 20.88
N GLY A 457 17.51 8.05 21.70
CA GLY A 457 18.29 7.62 22.87
C GLY A 457 17.47 6.75 23.82
N LYS A 458 16.27 7.21 24.19
CA LYS A 458 15.32 6.44 25.02
C LYS A 458 14.88 5.15 24.36
N GLY A 459 14.70 5.16 23.03
CA GLY A 459 14.41 3.97 22.24
C GLY A 459 15.53 2.93 22.35
N PHE A 460 16.79 3.34 22.21
CA PHE A 460 17.93 2.44 22.34
C PHE A 460 18.01 1.80 23.73
N GLU A 461 17.85 2.59 24.80
CA GLU A 461 17.83 2.08 26.19
C GLU A 461 16.69 1.08 26.40
N LYS A 462 15.48 1.43 25.96
CA LYS A 462 14.27 0.61 26.11
C LYS A 462 14.42 -0.76 25.44
N TRP A 463 14.94 -0.79 24.22
CA TRP A 463 15.06 -2.04 23.46
C TRP A 463 16.27 -2.89 23.86
N ASP A 464 17.31 -2.29 24.42
CA ASP A 464 18.41 -3.05 25.03
C ASP A 464 17.98 -3.74 26.34
N GLY A 465 17.08 -3.12 27.12
CA GLY A 465 16.58 -3.67 28.39
C GLY A 465 15.52 -4.78 28.27
N ASN A 466 14.75 -4.81 27.18
CA ASN A 466 13.62 -5.75 27.00
C ASN A 466 14.01 -7.18 26.57
N ASN A 467 15.30 -7.49 26.41
CA ASN A 467 15.80 -8.79 25.94
C ASN A 467 15.71 -9.95 26.97
N CYS A 468 14.87 -9.84 28.01
CA CYS A 468 14.55 -10.97 28.88
C CYS A 468 13.18 -11.63 28.64
N GLN A 469 12.30 -11.12 27.76
CA GLN A 469 10.90 -11.60 27.74
C GLN A 469 10.23 -11.94 26.40
N CYS A 470 10.90 -11.93 25.25
CA CYS A 470 10.23 -12.33 24.01
C CYS A 470 11.10 -13.23 23.14
N PHE A 471 11.13 -14.51 23.51
CA PHE A 471 11.13 -15.62 22.56
C PHE A 471 9.70 -16.16 22.47
#